data_AF-A0A959C8F4-F1
#
_entry.id   AF-A0A959C8F4-F1
#
_cell.length_a   1.000
_cell.length_b   1.000
_cell.length_c   1.000
_cell.angle_alpha   90.00
_cell.angle_beta   90.00
_cell.angle_gamma   90.00
#
_symmetry.space_group_name_H-M   'P 1'
#
loop_
_entity.id
_entity.type
_entity.pdbx_description
1 polymer ?
#
loop_
_entity_poly.entity_id
_entity_poly.type
_entity_poly.pdbx_seq_one_letter_code
_entity_poly.pdbx_strand_id
1 'polypeptide(L)'
;MKNVFSILLAFTLIAFFACSKDDDNAGKVTLNIRLTDGPGDYQQVNVDIQEIRIKTTSDTAQWVTLNTNAGIYNLLDFQNGVDTLLATGFMSTDTLKEVRFILGNDNTVMVDSVLYDMDTPSAQESGLKVKVNKHLNLDINTLVLDFDAEQSVLETGNGAYKLKPVIKVK
;
A
#
# COMPACT_ATOMS: atom_id res chain seq x y z
N MET A 1 7.85 84.99 -19.22
CA MET A 1 7.45 84.59 -20.58
C MET A 1 7.89 83.16 -20.81
N LYS A 2 6.96 82.31 -21.27
CA LYS A 2 7.11 80.98 -21.91
C LYS A 2 7.36 79.77 -20.99
N ASN A 3 6.27 79.01 -20.85
CA ASN A 3 6.18 77.62 -20.41
C ASN A 3 6.99 76.70 -21.34
N VAL A 4 7.62 75.65 -20.79
CA VAL A 4 7.80 74.39 -21.53
C VAL A 4 7.56 73.21 -20.59
N PHE A 5 6.54 72.47 -20.96
CA PHE A 5 6.05 71.18 -20.49
C PHE A 5 7.04 70.08 -20.93
N SER A 6 7.44 69.13 -20.09
CA SER A 6 7.96 67.84 -20.58
C SER A 6 7.93 66.73 -19.52
N ILE A 7 6.82 65.99 -19.57
CA ILE A 7 6.72 64.52 -19.59
C ILE A 7 7.46 63.76 -18.49
N LEU A 8 6.66 63.45 -17.47
CA LEU A 8 6.67 62.28 -16.60
C LEU A 8 7.02 60.99 -17.38
N LEU A 9 8.13 60.33 -17.02
CA LEU A 9 8.37 58.92 -17.37
C LEU A 9 8.72 58.15 -16.10
N ALA A 10 7.66 57.79 -15.35
CA ALA A 10 7.74 56.86 -14.24
C ALA A 10 8.04 55.47 -14.79
N PHE A 11 9.31 55.05 -14.73
CA PHE A 11 9.73 53.68 -15.03
C PHE A 11 9.24 52.77 -13.91
N THR A 12 7.98 52.35 -14.02
CA THR A 12 7.36 51.40 -13.10
C THR A 12 7.88 50.02 -13.48
N LEU A 13 8.88 49.52 -12.74
CA LEU A 13 9.29 48.12 -12.81
C LEU A 13 8.12 47.26 -12.33
N ILE A 14 7.37 46.70 -13.27
CA ILE A 14 6.43 45.61 -13.00
C ILE A 14 7.29 44.38 -12.73
N ALA A 15 7.57 44.11 -11.45
CA ALA A 15 8.07 42.83 -11.01
C ALA A 15 6.96 41.80 -11.24
N PHE A 16 7.03 41.07 -12.36
CA PHE A 16 6.27 39.85 -12.55
C PHE A 16 6.81 38.81 -11.58
N PHE A 17 6.24 38.79 -10.36
CA PHE A 17 6.26 37.59 -9.52
C PHE A 17 5.39 36.55 -10.23
N ALA A 18 6.00 35.78 -11.13
CA ALA A 18 5.46 34.52 -11.57
C ALA A 18 5.50 33.57 -10.38
N CYS A 19 4.44 33.60 -9.58
CA CYS A 19 4.15 32.57 -8.61
C CYS A 19 3.76 31.33 -9.41
N SER A 20 4.73 30.45 -9.67
CA SER A 20 4.46 29.05 -9.99
C SER A 20 3.75 28.46 -8.79
N LYS A 21 2.41 28.46 -8.82
CA LYS A 21 1.63 27.55 -7.99
C LYS A 21 1.92 26.17 -8.55
N ASP A 22 2.92 25.50 -7.98
CA ASP A 22 3.04 24.05 -8.08
C ASP A 22 1.77 23.47 -7.45
N ASP A 23 0.75 23.26 -8.29
CA ASP A 23 -0.38 22.41 -7.95
C ASP A 23 0.15 20.97 -7.96
N ASP A 24 0.81 20.59 -6.87
CA ASP A 24 1.45 19.27 -6.65
C ASP A 24 0.48 18.08 -6.73
N ASN A 25 -0.81 18.32 -6.97
CA ASN A 25 -1.88 17.33 -7.04
C ASN A 25 -2.52 17.17 -8.43
N ALA A 26 -2.12 17.95 -9.44
CA ALA A 26 -2.61 17.74 -10.80
C ALA A 26 -2.10 16.40 -11.36
N GLY A 27 -2.96 15.38 -11.41
CA GLY A 27 -2.64 14.06 -11.94
C GLY A 27 -2.22 13.00 -10.90
N LYS A 28 -2.37 13.28 -9.61
CA LYS A 28 -2.22 12.27 -8.54
C LYS A 28 -3.56 11.65 -8.18
N VAL A 29 -3.55 10.34 -7.93
CA VAL A 29 -4.71 9.52 -7.55
C VAL A 29 -4.48 8.89 -6.19
N THR A 30 -5.57 8.66 -5.47
CA THR A 30 -5.52 7.94 -4.19
C THR A 30 -5.62 6.45 -4.44
N LEU A 31 -4.70 5.67 -3.85
CA LEU A 31 -4.75 4.21 -3.81
C LEU A 31 -4.99 3.74 -2.39
N ASN A 32 -6.02 2.91 -2.20
CA ASN A 32 -6.29 2.20 -0.96
C ASN A 32 -6.01 0.72 -1.16
N ILE A 33 -5.19 0.14 -0.28
CA ILE A 33 -4.94 -1.30 -0.19
C ILE A 33 -5.75 -1.84 0.98
N ARG A 34 -6.63 -2.80 0.71
CA ARG A 34 -7.48 -3.43 1.71
C ARG A 34 -7.22 -4.93 1.77
N LEU A 35 -7.46 -5.50 2.95
CA LEU A 35 -7.28 -6.92 3.25
C LEU A 35 -8.62 -7.57 3.55
N THR A 36 -8.84 -8.75 3.00
CA THR A 36 -9.94 -9.67 3.30
C THR A 36 -9.37 -11.10 3.28
N ASP A 37 -10.16 -12.06 3.72
CA ASP A 37 -9.84 -13.49 3.69
C ASP A 37 -11.06 -14.33 3.29
N GLY A 38 -10.78 -15.54 2.82
CA GLY A 38 -11.74 -16.61 2.64
C GLY A 38 -11.96 -17.41 3.93
N PRO A 39 -12.92 -18.34 3.93
CA PRO A 39 -13.09 -19.27 5.06
C PRO A 39 -11.86 -20.17 5.24
N GLY A 40 -11.53 -20.49 6.48
CA GLY A 40 -10.44 -21.41 6.85
C GLY A 40 -10.78 -22.16 8.15
N ASP A 41 -10.08 -23.28 8.39
CA ASP A 41 -10.36 -24.24 9.47
C ASP A 41 -9.44 -24.02 10.70
N TYR A 42 -8.94 -22.81 10.88
CA TYR A 42 -8.16 -22.40 12.06
C TYR A 42 -8.99 -21.57 13.03
N GLN A 43 -8.57 -21.51 14.30
CA GLN A 43 -9.21 -20.62 15.28
C GLN A 43 -8.72 -19.17 15.13
N GLN A 44 -7.44 -19.00 14.79
CA GLN A 44 -6.80 -17.71 14.49
C GLN A 44 -5.65 -17.92 13.52
N VAL A 45 -5.44 -16.95 12.62
CA VAL A 45 -4.23 -16.82 11.81
C VAL A 45 -3.78 -15.37 11.89
N ASN A 46 -2.81 -15.10 12.75
CA ASN A 46 -2.33 -13.77 13.05
C ASN A 46 -1.09 -13.46 12.19
N VAL A 47 -1.17 -12.42 11.38
CA VAL A 47 -0.08 -11.97 10.50
C VAL A 47 0.38 -10.58 10.91
N ASP A 48 1.67 -10.46 11.16
CA ASP A 48 2.33 -9.22 11.52
C ASP A 48 2.71 -8.43 10.26
N ILE A 49 1.93 -7.40 9.93
CA ILE A 49 2.14 -6.56 8.74
C ILE A 49 2.84 -5.27 9.17
N GLN A 50 4.02 -5.03 8.63
CA GLN A 50 4.85 -3.88 9.01
C GLN A 50 4.82 -2.78 7.97
N GLU A 51 4.81 -3.12 6.69
CA GLU A 51 4.87 -2.12 5.61
C GLU A 51 4.25 -2.65 4.32
N ILE A 52 3.55 -1.77 3.60
CA ILE A 52 3.11 -2.01 2.23
C ILE A 52 3.86 -1.07 1.29
N ARG A 53 4.49 -1.67 0.28
CA ARG A 53 5.12 -0.96 -0.83
C ARG A 53 4.44 -1.30 -2.14
N ILE A 54 4.56 -0.40 -3.11
CA ILE A 54 4.02 -0.60 -4.45
C ILE A 54 5.06 -0.34 -5.52
N LYS A 55 4.78 -0.84 -6.72
CA LYS A 55 5.56 -0.60 -7.92
C LYS A 55 4.65 -0.30 -9.10
N THR A 56 4.98 0.74 -9.88
CA THR A 56 4.21 1.17 -11.06
C THR A 56 5.02 1.02 -12.35
N THR A 57 4.42 1.33 -13.50
CA THR A 57 5.09 1.36 -14.81
C THR A 57 6.02 2.54 -15.01
N SER A 58 5.75 3.66 -14.36
CA SER A 58 6.54 4.88 -14.38
C SER A 58 7.76 4.78 -13.47
N ASP A 59 7.63 4.06 -12.35
CA ASP A 59 8.71 3.81 -11.40
C ASP A 59 9.10 2.32 -11.39
N THR A 60 9.76 1.89 -12.47
CA THR A 60 10.21 0.50 -12.60
C THR A 60 11.44 0.17 -11.77
N ALA A 61 12.12 1.17 -11.19
CA ALA A 61 13.37 1.00 -10.47
C ALA A 61 13.17 1.01 -8.95
N GLN A 62 12.24 1.81 -8.42
CA GLN A 62 12.06 2.01 -6.99
C GLN A 62 10.72 1.49 -6.48
N TRP A 63 10.71 1.09 -5.22
CA TRP A 63 9.49 0.76 -4.48
C TRP A 63 9.01 2.01 -3.75
N VAL A 64 7.73 2.31 -3.88
CA VAL A 64 7.11 3.42 -3.16
C VAL A 64 6.41 2.85 -1.92
N THR A 65 6.81 3.30 -0.74
CA THR A 65 6.13 2.96 0.53
C THR A 65 4.82 3.74 0.64
N LEU A 66 3.73 3.04 0.98
CA LEU A 66 2.44 3.65 1.30
C LEU A 66 2.34 3.93 2.80
N ASN A 67 1.46 4.85 3.19
CA ASN A 67 1.11 5.05 4.59
C ASN A 67 0.39 3.81 5.11
N THR A 68 1.12 2.96 5.84
CA THR A 68 0.68 1.62 6.26
C THR A 68 0.20 1.65 7.70
N ASN A 69 -0.97 1.08 7.94
CA ASN A 69 -1.47 0.75 9.27
C ASN A 69 -0.75 -0.54 9.73
N ALA A 70 0.46 -0.41 10.25
CA ALA A 70 1.22 -1.56 10.73
C ALA A 70 0.55 -2.20 11.96
N GLY A 71 0.63 -3.52 12.07
CA GLY A 71 0.07 -4.27 13.19
C GLY A 71 -0.13 -5.75 12.89
N ILE A 72 -0.58 -6.47 13.92
CA ILE A 72 -0.93 -7.88 13.82
C ILE A 72 -2.42 -7.98 13.48
N TYR A 73 -2.71 -8.69 12.40
CA TYR A 73 -4.06 -8.89 11.88
C TYR A 73 -4.44 -10.36 11.97
N ASN A 74 -5.51 -10.69 12.70
CA ASN A 74 -6.14 -12.01 12.57
C ASN A 74 -6.90 -12.06 11.24
N LEU A 75 -6.41 -12.82 10.27
CA LEU A 75 -6.99 -12.88 8.93
C LEU A 75 -8.47 -13.30 8.95
N LEU A 76 -8.82 -14.22 9.86
CA LEU A 76 -10.16 -14.78 9.98
C LEU A 76 -11.21 -13.75 10.46
N ASP A 77 -10.79 -12.59 10.97
CA ASP A 77 -11.71 -11.48 11.31
C ASP A 77 -12.29 -10.80 10.06
N PHE A 78 -11.66 -10.99 8.89
CA PHE A 78 -11.99 -10.28 7.64
C PHE A 78 -12.62 -11.19 6.58
N GLN A 79 -13.54 -12.05 7.02
CA GLN A 79 -14.29 -12.98 6.18
C GLN A 79 -15.68 -12.43 5.81
N ASN A 80 -16.38 -13.12 4.90
CA ASN A 80 -17.80 -12.87 4.58
C ASN A 80 -18.10 -11.43 4.12
N GLY A 81 -17.17 -10.82 3.38
CA GLY A 81 -17.34 -9.46 2.85
C GLY A 81 -16.88 -8.35 3.81
N VAL A 82 -16.35 -8.71 4.98
CA VAL A 82 -15.62 -7.78 5.84
C VAL A 82 -14.20 -7.61 5.31
N ASP A 83 -13.70 -6.38 5.33
CA ASP A 83 -12.33 -6.04 4.97
C ASP A 83 -11.78 -4.95 5.90
N THR A 84 -10.46 -4.73 5.83
CA THR A 84 -9.79 -3.65 6.57
C THR A 84 -8.83 -2.87 5.68
N LEU A 85 -8.61 -1.60 6.01
CA LEU A 85 -7.65 -0.75 5.29
C LEU A 85 -6.24 -1.02 5.84
N LEU A 86 -5.36 -1.56 4.99
CA LEU A 86 -3.96 -1.76 5.33
C LEU A 86 -3.10 -0.54 5.03
N ALA A 87 -3.30 0.09 3.88
CA ALA A 87 -2.47 1.22 3.49
C ALA A 87 -3.17 2.17 2.53
N THR A 88 -2.74 3.43 2.54
CA THR A 88 -3.21 4.46 1.61
C THR A 88 -2.06 5.35 1.13
N GLY A 89 -2.19 5.94 -0.05
CA GLY A 89 -1.22 6.91 -0.55
C GLY A 89 -1.64 7.57 -1.85
N PHE A 90 -0.88 8.59 -2.24
CA PHE A 90 -1.04 9.31 -3.50
C PHE A 90 0.01 8.85 -4.51
N MET A 91 -0.39 8.66 -5.76
CA MET A 91 0.51 8.24 -6.84
C MET A 91 0.05 8.79 -8.18
N SER A 92 0.94 8.84 -9.17
CA SER A 92 0.56 9.25 -10.52
C SER A 92 -0.40 8.22 -11.15
N THR A 93 -1.27 8.70 -12.04
CA THR A 93 -2.18 7.86 -12.82
C THR A 93 -1.37 6.93 -13.72
N ASP A 94 -1.29 5.67 -13.36
CA ASP A 94 -0.42 4.71 -14.04
C ASP A 94 -0.88 3.27 -13.79
N THR A 95 -0.17 2.28 -14.33
CA THR A 95 -0.44 0.87 -14.03
C THR A 95 0.29 0.44 -12.75
N LEU A 96 -0.49 0.07 -11.72
CA LEU A 96 0.01 -0.65 -10.55
C LEU A 96 0.43 -2.06 -10.97
N LYS A 97 1.73 -2.37 -10.84
CA LYS A 97 2.32 -3.64 -11.26
C LYS A 97 2.39 -4.63 -10.12
N GLU A 98 2.93 -4.20 -8.99
CA GLU A 98 3.17 -5.07 -7.84
C GLU A 98 2.83 -4.36 -6.53
N VAL A 99 2.36 -5.14 -5.57
CA VAL A 99 2.25 -4.77 -4.16
C VAL A 99 3.21 -5.68 -3.39
N ARG A 100 3.97 -5.12 -2.46
CA ARG A 100 4.89 -5.86 -1.60
C ARG A 100 4.48 -5.67 -0.15
N PHE A 101 4.33 -6.78 0.56
CA PHE A 101 4.16 -6.82 2.00
C PHE A 101 5.51 -7.06 2.65
N ILE A 102 5.85 -6.24 3.64
CA ILE A 102 6.90 -6.53 4.60
C ILE A 102 6.21 -7.05 5.85
N LEU A 103 6.52 -8.29 6.21
CA LEU A 103 5.98 -8.92 7.40
C LEU A 103 7.00 -8.85 8.54
N GLY A 104 6.52 -8.70 9.76
CA GLY A 104 7.35 -8.82 10.96
C GLY A 104 7.45 -10.28 11.41
N ASN A 105 7.84 -10.46 12.66
CA ASN A 105 8.19 -11.78 13.21
C ASN A 105 7.05 -12.39 14.03
N ASP A 106 6.09 -11.59 14.47
CA ASP A 106 5.07 -11.99 15.44
C ASP A 106 3.85 -12.64 14.76
N ASN A 107 4.12 -13.59 13.84
CA ASN A 107 3.09 -14.33 13.12
C ASN A 107 2.76 -15.61 13.87
N THR A 108 1.47 -15.88 14.11
CA THR A 108 1.02 -17.04 14.88
C THR A 108 -0.23 -17.70 14.30
N VAL A 109 -0.42 -18.99 14.57
CA VAL A 109 -1.65 -19.73 14.26
C VAL A 109 -2.16 -20.41 15.53
N MET A 110 -3.48 -20.42 15.71
CA MET A 110 -4.11 -21.15 16.82
C MET A 110 -4.76 -22.44 16.33
N VAL A 111 -4.30 -23.56 16.89
CA VAL A 111 -4.80 -24.92 16.62
C VAL A 111 -5.09 -25.60 17.95
N ASP A 112 -6.27 -26.21 18.08
CA ASP A 112 -6.71 -26.89 19.31
C ASP A 112 -6.54 -26.04 20.59
N SER A 113 -6.78 -24.72 20.46
CA SER A 113 -6.64 -23.70 21.51
C SER A 113 -5.21 -23.45 21.99
N VAL A 114 -4.21 -23.94 21.26
CA VAL A 114 -2.79 -23.68 21.49
C VAL A 114 -2.29 -22.73 20.40
N LEU A 115 -1.57 -21.68 20.80
CA LEU A 115 -0.98 -20.71 19.90
C LEU A 115 0.44 -21.16 19.53
N TYR A 116 0.72 -21.21 18.23
CA TYR A 116 2.01 -21.59 17.67
C TYR A 116 2.60 -20.45 16.85
N ASP A 117 3.90 -20.21 16.98
CA ASP A 117 4.64 -19.29 16.11
C ASP A 117 4.75 -19.86 14.69
N MET A 118 4.72 -18.96 13.71
CA MET A 118 4.89 -19.30 12.29
C MET A 118 6.17 -18.68 11.73
N ASP A 119 7.08 -19.53 11.24
CA ASP A 119 8.28 -19.04 10.54
C ASP A 119 7.89 -18.38 9.20
N THR A 120 8.53 -17.25 8.87
CA THR A 120 8.31 -16.49 7.62
C THR A 120 9.58 -16.24 6.77
N PRO A 121 10.38 -17.26 6.42
CA PRO A 121 11.74 -17.05 5.87
C PRO A 121 11.78 -16.15 4.62
N SER A 122 10.82 -16.30 3.71
CA SER A 122 10.80 -15.52 2.45
C SER A 122 10.28 -14.09 2.63
N ALA A 123 9.38 -13.86 3.60
CA ALA A 123 8.75 -12.57 3.82
C ALA A 123 9.67 -11.60 4.59
N GLN A 124 10.55 -12.14 5.44
CA GLN A 124 11.54 -11.38 6.20
C GLN A 124 12.70 -10.88 5.32
N GLU A 125 13.18 -11.69 4.36
CA GLU A 125 14.36 -11.34 3.55
C GLU A 125 14.05 -10.37 2.40
N SER A 126 12.95 -10.58 1.67
CA SER A 126 12.69 -9.86 0.41
C SER A 126 11.32 -9.17 0.33
N GLY A 127 10.44 -9.45 1.30
CA GLY A 127 9.02 -9.13 1.28
C GLY A 127 8.23 -10.01 0.33
N LEU A 128 6.96 -10.24 0.66
CA LEU A 128 6.02 -10.98 -0.18
C LEU A 128 5.50 -10.09 -1.30
N LYS A 129 5.64 -10.52 -2.56
CA LYS A 129 5.23 -9.74 -3.74
C LYS A 129 3.97 -10.31 -4.37
N VAL A 130 2.98 -9.47 -4.60
CA VAL A 130 1.72 -9.76 -5.28
C VAL A 130 1.70 -8.99 -6.61
N LYS A 131 1.50 -9.71 -7.71
CA LYS A 131 1.37 -9.10 -9.04
C LYS A 131 -0.08 -8.71 -9.29
N VAL A 132 -0.32 -7.48 -9.74
CA VAL A 132 -1.67 -6.91 -9.87
C VAL A 132 -1.99 -6.49 -11.30
N ASN A 133 -1.08 -5.77 -11.97
CA ASN A 133 -1.28 -5.21 -13.32
C ASN A 133 -2.62 -4.46 -13.51
N LYS A 134 -2.93 -3.52 -12.61
CA LYS A 134 -4.18 -2.73 -12.63
C LYS A 134 -3.93 -1.30 -13.08
N HIS A 135 -4.68 -0.82 -14.08
CA HIS A 135 -4.68 0.58 -14.48
C HIS A 135 -5.40 1.42 -13.41
N LEU A 136 -4.80 2.54 -13.00
CA LEU A 136 -5.38 3.45 -12.02
C LEU A 136 -6.14 4.58 -12.72
N ASN A 137 -7.38 4.81 -12.28
CA ASN A 137 -8.23 5.87 -12.79
C ASN A 137 -7.95 7.18 -12.06
N LEU A 138 -8.39 8.33 -12.60
CA LEU A 138 -8.23 9.67 -12.01
C LEU A 138 -8.89 9.84 -10.61
N ASP A 139 -9.69 8.87 -10.19
CA ASP A 139 -10.42 8.87 -8.92
C ASP A 139 -9.73 8.03 -7.83
N ILE A 140 -10.45 7.74 -6.75
CA ILE A 140 -10.01 6.82 -5.70
C ILE A 140 -9.99 5.39 -6.25
N ASN A 141 -8.82 4.76 -6.21
CA ASN A 141 -8.62 3.38 -6.58
C ASN A 141 -8.55 2.53 -5.31
N THR A 142 -9.39 1.49 -5.23
CA THR A 142 -9.30 0.49 -4.16
C THR A 142 -8.83 -0.84 -4.73
N LEU A 143 -7.86 -1.45 -4.08
CA LEU A 143 -7.39 -2.81 -4.34
C LEU A 143 -7.67 -3.65 -3.10
N VAL A 144 -8.56 -4.63 -3.24
CA VAL A 144 -8.83 -5.61 -2.19
C VAL A 144 -7.97 -6.84 -2.45
N LEU A 145 -7.19 -7.20 -1.45
CA LEU A 145 -6.30 -8.36 -1.46
C LEU A 145 -6.90 -9.43 -0.55
N ASP A 146 -7.11 -10.60 -1.13
CA ASP A 146 -7.63 -11.79 -0.47
C ASP A 146 -6.45 -12.64 0.00
N PHE A 147 -6.20 -12.66 1.30
CA PHE A 147 -5.11 -13.40 1.93
C PHE A 147 -5.67 -14.69 2.50
N ASP A 148 -5.63 -15.73 1.68
CA ASP A 148 -6.18 -17.06 1.92
C ASP A 148 -5.46 -17.74 3.10
N ALA A 149 -6.01 -17.61 4.31
CA ALA A 149 -5.38 -18.10 5.53
C ALA A 149 -5.15 -19.62 5.49
N GLU A 150 -6.14 -20.36 5.00
CA GLU A 150 -6.11 -21.82 4.89
C GLU A 150 -4.93 -22.30 4.02
N GLN A 151 -4.74 -21.69 2.85
CA GLN A 151 -3.64 -22.03 1.95
C GLN A 151 -2.30 -21.43 2.37
N SER A 152 -2.31 -20.48 3.30
CA SER A 152 -1.12 -19.75 3.74
C SER A 152 -0.40 -20.39 4.93
N VAL A 153 -1.11 -21.18 5.75
CA VAL A 153 -0.52 -21.89 6.89
C VAL A 153 -0.06 -23.27 6.44
N LEU A 154 1.19 -23.61 6.76
CA LEU A 154 1.75 -24.94 6.50
C LEU A 154 2.26 -25.56 7.81
N GLU A 155 1.61 -26.63 8.24
CA GLU A 155 2.16 -27.50 9.29
C GLU A 155 3.35 -28.29 8.75
N THR A 156 4.46 -28.29 9.48
CA THR A 156 5.63 -29.12 9.20
C THR A 156 5.55 -30.42 10.00
N GLY A 157 6.09 -31.52 9.49
CA GLY A 157 5.95 -32.87 10.07
C GLY A 157 6.53 -33.09 11.49
N ASN A 158 7.00 -32.05 12.15
CA ASN A 158 7.42 -32.02 13.56
C ASN A 158 6.48 -31.18 14.46
N GLY A 159 5.29 -30.80 13.98
CA GLY A 159 4.30 -30.00 14.73
C GLY A 159 4.65 -28.51 14.83
N ALA A 160 5.53 -28.01 13.97
CA ALA A 160 5.79 -26.57 13.82
C ALA A 160 5.00 -26.02 12.63
N TYR A 161 4.87 -24.69 12.56
CA TYR A 161 4.09 -24.04 11.51
C TYR A 161 4.93 -23.03 10.74
N LYS A 162 4.60 -22.87 9.46
CA LYS A 162 5.22 -21.89 8.57
C LYS A 162 4.14 -21.06 7.90
N LEU A 163 4.38 -19.77 7.80
CA LEU A 163 3.53 -18.88 7.02
C LEU A 163 4.12 -18.75 5.61
N LYS A 164 3.37 -19.25 4.63
CA LYS A 164 3.65 -19.15 3.19
C LYS A 164 2.46 -18.45 2.51
N PRO A 165 2.42 -17.11 2.55
CA PRO A 165 1.25 -16.35 2.13
C PRO A 165 0.79 -16.66 0.71
N VAL A 166 -0.51 -16.91 0.56
CA VAL A 166 -1.23 -17.05 -0.71
C VAL A 166 -2.20 -15.88 -0.83
N ILE A 167 -1.84 -14.89 -1.64
CA ILE A 167 -2.62 -13.66 -1.80
C ILE A 167 -3.11 -13.52 -3.24
N LYS A 168 -4.40 -13.21 -3.40
CA LYS A 168 -5.07 -12.97 -4.68
C LYS A 168 -5.63 -11.57 -4.71
N VAL A 169 -5.74 -11.00 -5.91
CA VAL A 169 -6.48 -9.76 -6.13
C VAL A 169 -7.95 -10.12 -6.37
N LYS A 170 -8.86 -9.44 -5.67
CA LYS A 170 -10.31 -9.62 -5.81
C LYS A 170 -10.92 -8.67 -6.85
#